data_AF-A0A4R0NJI4-F1
#
_entry.id   AF-A0A4R0NJI4-F1
#
_cell.length_a   1.000
_cell.length_b   1.000
_cell.length_c   1.000
_cell.angle_alpha   90.00
_cell.angle_beta   90.00
_cell.angle_gamma   90.00
#
_symmetry.space_group_name_H-M   'P 1'
#
loop_
_entity.id
_entity.type
_entity.pdbx_description
1 polymer ?
#
loop_
_entity_poly.entity_id
_entity_poly.type
_entity_poly.pdbx_seq_one_letter_code
_entity_poly.pdbx_strand_id
1 'polypeptide(L)'
;MEINIISRISIFLTRFRAAFKLFQRNDPLRLAGATAFFTNFALPPILLILIRLFGFFIDRKILVSRIFERLTSILDEESTSQIRQTLRNIRGIDHQWYATLLSFVFFLFVATTLFTVIKNSMDQIWSIANKRHTGFMFKMKLRARSMVIILLAGMLFIIGFLTDSIQAFIGVYLNNASPTLGKIFLSILNQLVFVVIVTIWFTVLFRFLTNGRPTWITAVRGGLLTGVLFTVGKYILRIMLPLSGIGNIYGASGSIVLIMLFVFYSSFIFYFGACYVKVLSDARNTPIRPIKGAFNYEIKEILKN
;
A
#
# COMPACT_ATOMS: atom_id res chain seq x y z
N MET A 1 -3.09 35.05 -16.07
CA MET A 1 -1.74 35.07 -15.46
C MET A 1 -1.10 33.71 -15.70
N GLU A 2 -0.39 33.56 -16.83
CA GLU A 2 0.26 32.30 -17.19
C GLU A 2 1.47 32.08 -16.28
N ILE A 3 1.33 31.14 -15.34
CA ILE A 3 2.44 30.71 -14.52
C ILE A 3 3.40 29.95 -15.44
N ASN A 4 4.53 30.61 -15.78
CA ASN A 4 5.63 30.03 -16.55
C ASN A 4 6.00 28.63 -16.05
N ILE A 5 6.27 27.69 -16.97
CA ILE A 5 6.59 26.29 -16.68
C ILE A 5 7.74 26.17 -15.66
N ILE A 6 8.74 27.05 -15.76
CA ILE A 6 9.89 27.14 -14.85
C ILE A 6 9.45 27.41 -13.40
N SER A 7 8.46 28.30 -13.20
CA SER A 7 7.91 28.59 -11.88
C SER A 7 7.18 27.38 -11.28
N ARG A 8 6.42 26.62 -12.10
CA ARG A 8 5.74 25.40 -11.64
C ARG A 8 6.73 24.32 -11.19
N ILE A 9 7.82 24.14 -11.93
CA ILE A 9 8.88 23.18 -11.60
C ILE A 9 9.58 23.59 -10.30
N SER A 10 9.93 24.87 -10.14
CA SER A 10 10.53 25.39 -8.90
C SER A 10 9.62 25.18 -7.69
N ILE A 11 8.33 25.49 -7.79
CA ILE A 11 7.36 25.26 -6.71
C ILE A 11 7.25 23.78 -6.36
N PHE A 12 7.24 22.88 -7.35
CA PHE A 12 7.22 21.44 -7.13
C PHE A 12 8.47 20.97 -6.38
N LEU A 13 9.66 21.37 -6.83
CA LEU A 13 10.94 21.04 -6.19
C LEU A 13 11.01 21.53 -4.75
N THR A 14 10.55 22.75 -4.48
CA THR A 14 10.49 23.29 -3.11
C THR A 14 9.60 22.46 -2.21
N ARG A 15 8.41 22.06 -2.69
CA ARG A 15 7.49 21.18 -1.95
C ARG A 15 8.05 19.78 -1.74
N PHE A 16 8.73 19.24 -2.75
CA PHE A 16 9.39 17.93 -2.67
C PHE A 16 10.51 17.93 -1.63
N ARG A 17 11.38 18.96 -1.63
CA ARG A 17 12.44 19.13 -0.63
C ARG A 17 11.87 19.32 0.78
N ALA A 18 10.81 20.11 0.92
CA ALA A 18 10.13 20.28 2.21
C ALA A 18 9.53 18.96 2.72
N ALA A 19 8.93 18.16 1.84
CA ALA A 19 8.41 16.83 2.17
C ALA A 19 9.53 15.88 2.59
N PHE A 20 10.69 15.94 1.93
CA PHE A 20 11.87 15.14 2.30
C PHE A 20 12.41 15.52 3.68
N LYS A 21 12.51 16.82 3.98
CA LYS A 21 12.92 17.30 5.31
C LYS A 21 11.94 16.86 6.41
N LEU A 22 10.63 16.94 6.14
CA LEU A 22 9.61 16.44 7.06
C LEU A 22 9.71 14.92 7.26
N PHE A 23 9.99 14.19 6.19
CA PHE A 23 10.15 12.74 6.22
C PHE A 23 11.34 12.31 7.07
N GLN A 24 12.51 12.95 6.91
CA GLN A 24 13.69 12.71 7.75
C GLN A 24 13.44 13.00 9.23
N ARG A 25 12.68 14.05 9.55
CA ARG A 25 12.30 14.40 10.93
C ARG A 25 11.38 13.38 11.61
N ASN A 26 10.74 12.49 10.85
CA ASN A 26 9.76 11.52 11.36
C ASN A 26 10.32 10.11 11.53
N ASP A 27 11.64 9.93 11.55
CA ASP A 27 12.31 8.63 11.72
C ASP A 27 11.79 7.57 10.72
N PRO A 28 12.00 7.80 9.42
CA PRO A 28 11.33 7.05 8.36
C PRO A 28 11.74 5.57 8.33
N LEU A 29 12.96 5.26 8.77
CA LEU A 29 13.48 3.89 8.87
C LEU A 29 12.64 3.09 9.87
N ARG A 30 12.34 3.66 11.04
CA ARG A 30 11.49 3.01 12.05
C ARG A 30 10.07 2.78 11.54
N LEU A 31 9.47 3.77 10.90
CA LEU A 31 8.11 3.65 10.36
C LEU A 31 8.02 2.56 9.29
N ALA A 32 8.96 2.56 8.33
CA ALA A 32 9.02 1.56 7.27
C ALA A 32 9.35 0.15 7.82
N GLY A 33 10.30 0.05 8.75
CA GLY A 33 10.71 -1.20 9.40
C GLY A 33 9.57 -1.87 10.17
N ALA A 34 8.85 -1.10 10.99
CA ALA A 34 7.66 -1.60 11.68
C ALA A 34 6.61 -2.12 10.68
N THR A 35 6.37 -1.38 9.60
CA THR A 35 5.40 -1.79 8.58
C THR A 35 5.80 -3.09 7.89
N ALA A 36 7.08 -3.24 7.51
CA ALA A 36 7.61 -4.47 6.94
C ALA A 36 7.46 -5.67 7.88
N PHE A 37 7.83 -5.49 9.15
CA PHE A 37 7.70 -6.53 10.17
C PHE A 37 6.26 -7.00 10.33
N PHE A 38 5.31 -6.07 10.57
CA PHE A 38 3.90 -6.45 10.73
C PHE A 38 3.27 -6.98 9.44
N THR A 39 3.76 -6.57 8.27
CA THR A 39 3.25 -7.09 6.98
C THR A 39 3.62 -8.54 6.78
N ASN A 40 4.82 -8.97 7.18
CA ASN A 40 5.23 -10.37 7.06
C ASN A 40 4.22 -11.32 7.73
N PHE A 41 3.73 -10.94 8.91
CA PHE A 41 2.71 -11.73 9.63
C PHE A 41 1.29 -11.52 9.08
N ALA A 42 0.97 -10.33 8.59
CA ALA A 42 -0.38 -9.98 8.16
C ALA A 42 -0.70 -10.36 6.70
N LEU A 43 0.31 -10.52 5.84
CA LEU A 43 0.12 -10.75 4.40
C LEU A 43 -0.62 -12.07 4.13
N PRO A 44 -0.23 -13.25 4.67
CA PRO A 44 -0.99 -14.49 4.44
C PRO A 44 -2.44 -14.42 4.96
N PRO A 45 -2.70 -13.93 6.20
CA PRO A 45 -4.05 -13.66 6.68
C PRO A 45 -4.89 -12.76 5.77
N ILE A 46 -4.33 -11.66 5.29
CA ILE A 46 -5.03 -10.72 4.40
C ILE A 46 -5.41 -11.42 3.09
N LEU A 47 -4.47 -12.14 2.46
CA LEU A 47 -4.75 -12.91 1.24
C LEU A 47 -5.86 -13.94 1.47
N LEU A 48 -5.84 -14.65 2.60
CA LEU A 48 -6.88 -15.61 2.94
C LEU A 48 -8.25 -14.95 3.08
N ILE A 49 -8.33 -13.81 3.77
CA ILE A 49 -9.57 -13.04 3.92
C ILE A 49 -10.09 -12.61 2.54
N LEU A 50 -9.22 -12.06 1.70
CA LEU A 50 -9.57 -11.63 0.35
C LEU A 50 -10.10 -12.81 -0.50
N ILE A 51 -9.38 -13.94 -0.51
CA ILE A 51 -9.79 -15.09 -1.32
C ILE A 51 -11.09 -15.72 -0.81
N ARG A 52 -11.32 -15.75 0.51
CA ARG A 52 -12.59 -16.25 1.04
C ARG A 52 -13.76 -15.33 0.71
N LEU A 53 -13.56 -14.01 0.83
CA LEU A 53 -14.61 -13.02 0.63
C LEU A 53 -14.99 -12.87 -0.84
N PHE A 54 -14.00 -12.76 -1.73
CA PHE A 54 -14.23 -12.63 -3.16
C PHE A 54 -14.44 -13.97 -3.87
N GLY A 55 -14.03 -15.08 -3.25
CA GLY A 55 -14.30 -16.45 -3.69
C GLY A 55 -15.79 -16.84 -3.65
N PHE A 56 -16.66 -15.98 -3.11
CA PHE A 56 -18.11 -16.10 -3.23
C PHE A 56 -18.62 -15.63 -4.60
N PHE A 57 -17.96 -14.64 -5.20
CA PHE A 57 -18.36 -14.04 -6.48
C PHE A 57 -17.57 -14.58 -7.68
N ILE A 58 -16.32 -15.01 -7.45
CA ILE A 58 -15.39 -15.49 -8.47
C ILE A 58 -14.89 -16.88 -8.06
N ASP A 59 -14.66 -17.76 -9.03
CA ASP A 59 -14.02 -19.06 -8.76
C ASP A 59 -12.70 -18.90 -8.01
N ARG A 60 -12.53 -19.67 -6.93
CA ARG A 60 -11.38 -19.54 -6.02
C ARG A 60 -10.06 -19.90 -6.69
N LYS A 61 -10.05 -20.84 -7.65
CA LYS A 61 -8.81 -21.23 -8.35
C LYS A 61 -8.37 -20.11 -9.27
N ILE A 62 -9.31 -19.52 -10.02
CA ILE A 62 -9.06 -18.35 -10.87
C ILE A 62 -8.58 -17.15 -10.05
N LEU A 63 -9.22 -16.87 -8.91
CA LEU A 63 -8.82 -15.76 -8.04
C LEU A 63 -7.40 -15.96 -7.48
N VAL A 64 -7.07 -17.18 -7.04
CA VAL A 64 -5.74 -17.53 -6.52
C VAL A 64 -4.69 -17.37 -7.61
N SER A 65 -4.86 -17.97 -8.79
CA SER A 65 -3.86 -17.91 -9.86
C SER A 65 -3.54 -16.47 -10.23
N ARG A 66 -4.57 -15.62 -10.36
CA ARG A 66 -4.43 -14.21 -10.75
C ARG A 66 -3.78 -13.34 -9.69
N ILE A 67 -4.08 -13.56 -8.41
CA ILE A 67 -3.35 -12.92 -7.31
C ILE A 67 -1.87 -13.24 -7.40
N PHE A 68 -1.52 -14.51 -7.60
CA PHE A 68 -0.12 -14.91 -7.67
C PHE A 68 0.58 -14.43 -8.94
N GLU A 69 -0.08 -14.42 -10.10
CA GLU A 69 0.43 -13.80 -11.33
C GLU A 69 0.79 -12.33 -11.11
N ARG A 70 -0.07 -11.58 -10.42
CA ARG A 70 0.18 -10.18 -10.10
C ARG A 70 1.31 -10.01 -9.09
N LEU A 71 1.39 -10.87 -8.08
CA LEU A 71 2.48 -10.86 -7.12
C LEU A 71 3.83 -11.12 -7.79
N THR A 72 3.94 -12.10 -8.70
CA THR A 72 5.17 -12.37 -9.47
C THR A 72 5.57 -11.21 -10.38
N SER A 73 4.65 -10.30 -10.73
CA SER A 73 4.99 -9.08 -11.49
C SER A 73 5.65 -7.99 -10.63
N ILE A 74 5.55 -8.12 -9.30
CA ILE A 74 5.97 -7.13 -8.30
C ILE A 74 7.12 -7.65 -7.44
N LEU A 75 7.01 -8.90 -6.99
CA LEU A 75 7.96 -9.67 -6.21
C LEU A 75 8.67 -10.69 -7.11
N ASP A 76 9.80 -11.20 -6.64
CA ASP A 76 10.49 -12.34 -7.24
C ASP A 76 9.69 -13.65 -7.06
N GLU A 77 10.07 -14.66 -7.83
CA GLU A 77 9.39 -15.96 -7.86
C GLU A 77 9.54 -16.72 -6.53
N GLU A 78 10.70 -16.61 -5.87
CA GLU A 78 10.99 -17.28 -4.59
C GLU A 78 10.07 -16.74 -3.47
N SER A 79 10.07 -15.42 -3.28
CA SER A 79 9.16 -14.72 -2.37
C SER A 79 7.69 -15.06 -2.62
N THR A 80 7.29 -15.11 -3.90
CA THR A 80 5.92 -15.40 -4.29
C THR A 80 5.54 -16.86 -3.97
N SER A 81 6.46 -17.80 -4.18
CA SER A 81 6.29 -19.21 -3.84
C SER A 81 6.14 -19.41 -2.34
N GLN A 82 6.92 -18.70 -1.53
CA GLN A 82 6.81 -18.78 -0.07
C GLN A 82 5.45 -18.32 0.43
N ILE A 83 4.93 -17.19 -0.07
CA ILE A 83 3.58 -16.71 0.25
C ILE A 83 2.53 -17.77 -0.12
N ARG A 84 2.69 -18.43 -1.27
CA ARG A 84 1.79 -19.51 -1.74
C ARG A 84 1.82 -20.70 -0.80
N GLN A 85 3.01 -21.11 -0.36
CA GLN A 85 3.18 -22.23 0.57
C GLN A 85 2.57 -21.91 1.94
N THR A 86 2.83 -20.73 2.50
CA THR A 86 2.21 -20.30 3.76
C THR A 86 0.69 -20.32 3.67
N LEU A 87 0.11 -19.80 2.58
CA LEU A 87 -1.34 -19.82 2.37
C LEU A 87 -1.89 -21.25 2.24
N ARG A 88 -1.16 -22.15 1.59
CA ARG A 88 -1.54 -23.57 1.44
C ARG A 88 -1.51 -24.29 2.78
N ASN A 89 -0.50 -24.02 3.61
CA ASN A 89 -0.37 -24.59 4.96
C ASN A 89 -1.52 -24.14 5.87
N ILE A 90 -1.95 -22.86 5.76
CA ILE A 90 -3.09 -22.35 6.52
C ILE A 90 -4.42 -22.99 6.07
N ARG A 91 -4.55 -23.36 4.78
CA ARG A 91 -5.75 -24.02 4.24
C ARG A 91 -5.85 -25.50 4.59
N GLY A 92 -4.72 -26.20 4.72
CA GLY A 92 -4.68 -27.63 5.05
C GLY A 92 -5.02 -27.98 6.50
N ILE A 93 -5.39 -26.98 7.31
CA ILE A 93 -5.84 -27.18 8.69
C ILE A 93 -7.33 -27.58 8.65
N ASP A 94 -7.60 -28.86 8.38
CA ASP A 94 -8.92 -29.46 8.61
C ASP A 94 -9.17 -29.48 10.12
N HIS A 95 -9.98 -28.54 10.59
CA HIS A 95 -10.32 -28.44 12.00
C HIS A 95 -11.82 -28.27 12.19
N GLN A 96 -12.27 -28.74 13.34
CA GLN A 96 -13.61 -28.52 13.87
C GLN A 96 -14.00 -27.02 13.81
N TRP A 97 -15.29 -26.72 13.66
CA TRP A 97 -15.80 -25.37 13.34
C TRP A 97 -15.27 -24.26 14.28
N TYR A 98 -15.03 -24.57 15.55
CA TYR A 98 -14.52 -23.64 16.55
C TYR A 98 -13.09 -23.17 16.29
N ALA A 99 -12.21 -24.04 15.78
CA ALA A 99 -10.83 -23.66 15.46
C ALA A 99 -10.75 -22.86 14.16
N THR A 100 -11.67 -23.09 13.22
CA THR A 100 -11.87 -22.21 12.06
C THR A 100 -12.28 -20.80 12.51
N LEU A 101 -13.22 -20.69 13.46
CA LEU A 101 -13.64 -19.41 14.02
C LEU A 101 -12.50 -18.70 14.76
N LEU A 102 -11.77 -19.42 15.63
CA LEU A 102 -10.63 -18.87 16.37
C LEU A 102 -9.53 -18.36 15.44
N SER A 103 -9.19 -19.15 14.40
CA SER A 103 -8.19 -18.76 13.40
C SER A 103 -8.63 -17.54 12.60
N PHE A 104 -9.91 -17.44 12.24
CA PHE A 104 -10.45 -16.27 11.57
C PHE A 104 -10.33 -15.01 12.44
N VAL A 105 -10.71 -15.09 13.72
CA VAL A 105 -10.59 -13.97 14.66
C VAL A 105 -9.11 -13.57 14.84
N PHE A 106 -8.22 -14.55 14.96
CA PHE A 106 -6.78 -14.31 15.06
C PHE A 106 -6.22 -13.60 13.81
N PHE A 107 -6.56 -14.08 12.61
CA PHE A 107 -6.15 -13.47 11.35
C PHE A 107 -6.66 -12.05 11.16
N LEU A 108 -7.90 -11.80 11.59
CA LEU A 108 -8.48 -10.47 11.59
C LEU A 108 -7.74 -9.55 12.57
N PHE A 109 -7.38 -10.05 13.75
CA PHE A 109 -6.57 -9.31 14.72
C PHE A 109 -5.18 -8.97 14.15
N VAL A 110 -4.47 -9.92 13.54
CA VAL A 110 -3.16 -9.68 12.93
C VAL A 110 -3.26 -8.67 11.77
N ALA A 111 -4.21 -8.86 10.86
CA ALA A 111 -4.43 -7.95 9.74
C ALA A 111 -4.74 -6.52 10.22
N THR A 112 -5.65 -6.36 11.19
CA THR A 112 -6.00 -5.04 11.73
C THR A 112 -4.83 -4.37 12.48
N THR A 113 -3.91 -5.16 13.03
CA THR A 113 -2.71 -4.66 13.71
C THR A 113 -1.77 -3.97 12.72
N LEU A 114 -1.52 -4.56 11.54
CA LEU A 114 -0.75 -3.91 10.47
C LEU A 114 -1.33 -2.53 10.10
N PHE A 115 -2.63 -2.46 9.83
CA PHE A 115 -3.26 -1.18 9.47
C PHE A 115 -3.23 -0.17 10.61
N THR A 116 -3.26 -0.63 11.87
CA THR A 116 -3.09 0.24 13.04
C THR A 116 -1.69 0.83 13.08
N VAL A 117 -0.66 0.04 12.77
CA VAL A 117 0.73 0.50 12.68
C VAL A 117 0.87 1.54 11.58
N ILE A 118 0.39 1.25 10.37
CA ILE A 118 0.46 2.20 9.24
C ILE A 118 -0.30 3.49 9.57
N LYS A 119 -1.51 3.36 10.14
CA LYS A 119 -2.31 4.50 10.57
C LYS A 119 -1.59 5.36 11.59
N ASN A 120 -1.00 4.75 12.63
CA ASN A 120 -0.30 5.49 13.68
C ASN A 120 0.95 6.19 13.11
N SER A 121 1.68 5.54 12.21
CA SER A 121 2.81 6.16 11.49
C SER A 121 2.38 7.38 10.68
N MET A 122 1.22 7.31 10.00
CA MET A 122 0.69 8.45 9.28
C MET A 122 0.15 9.56 10.19
N ASP A 123 -0.55 9.19 11.26
CA ASP A 123 -1.03 10.13 12.29
C ASP A 123 0.18 10.88 12.91
N GLN A 124 1.33 10.20 13.12
CA GLN A 124 2.58 10.82 13.54
C GLN A 124 3.10 11.84 12.50
N ILE A 125 3.19 11.44 11.23
CA ILE A 125 3.64 12.33 10.14
C ILE A 125 2.75 13.58 10.06
N TRP A 126 1.43 13.42 10.21
CA TRP A 126 0.46 14.51 10.16
C TRP A 126 0.28 15.26 11.46
N SER A 127 0.95 14.85 12.53
CA SER A 127 0.87 15.45 13.86
C SER A 127 -0.56 15.46 14.41
N ILE A 128 -1.26 14.34 14.23
CA ILE A 128 -2.63 14.10 14.68
C ILE A 128 -2.61 13.08 15.81
N ALA A 129 -3.15 13.45 16.97
CA ALA A 129 -3.32 12.57 18.12
C ALA A 129 -4.81 12.26 18.36
N ASN A 130 -5.08 11.16 19.05
CA ASN A 130 -6.43 10.80 19.50
C ASN A 130 -6.60 11.11 20.98
N LYS A 131 -7.79 11.53 21.39
CA LYS A 131 -8.11 11.68 22.82
C LYS A 131 -8.02 10.32 23.53
N ARG A 132 -7.40 10.32 24.73
CA ARG A 132 -7.01 9.12 25.50
C ARG A 132 -8.18 8.25 25.97
N HIS A 133 -9.38 8.83 26.14
CA HIS A 133 -10.58 8.14 26.64
C HIS A 133 -11.41 7.54 25.51
N THR A 134 -10.95 6.41 24.97
CA THR A 134 -11.69 5.70 23.93
C THR A 134 -12.11 4.33 24.46
N GLY A 135 -13.40 4.19 24.81
CA GLY A 135 -13.97 2.93 25.29
C GLY A 135 -13.85 1.79 24.26
N PHE A 136 -14.13 0.55 24.68
CA PHE A 136 -14.08 -0.66 23.83
C PHE A 136 -14.76 -0.46 22.46
N MET A 137 -15.87 0.26 22.43
CA MET A 137 -16.62 0.57 21.21
C MET A 137 -15.84 1.45 20.21
N PHE A 138 -14.99 2.36 20.66
CA PHE A 138 -14.12 3.14 19.77
C PHE A 138 -13.01 2.27 19.18
N LYS A 139 -12.42 1.36 19.98
CA LYS A 139 -11.43 0.39 19.49
C LYS A 139 -12.02 -0.54 18.42
N MET A 140 -13.26 -1.02 18.62
CA MET A 140 -13.99 -1.79 17.59
C MET A 140 -14.27 -0.97 16.33
N LYS A 141 -14.74 0.28 16.46
CA LYS A 141 -14.95 1.19 15.30
C LYS A 141 -13.66 1.45 14.53
N LEU A 142 -12.53 1.52 15.22
CA LEU A 142 -11.22 1.71 14.57
C LEU A 142 -10.81 0.46 13.77
N ARG A 143 -11.02 -0.74 14.32
CA ARG A 143 -10.77 -2.00 13.60
C ARG A 143 -11.70 -2.19 12.39
N ALA A 144 -12.97 -1.78 12.52
CA ALA A 144 -13.92 -1.82 11.40
C ALA A 144 -13.48 -0.96 10.20
N ARG A 145 -12.81 0.19 10.45
CA ARG A 145 -12.23 0.99 9.35
C ARG A 145 -11.12 0.26 8.62
N SER A 146 -10.23 -0.41 9.34
CA SER A 146 -9.19 -1.24 8.71
C SER A 146 -9.79 -2.33 7.83
N MET A 147 -10.94 -2.92 8.22
CA MET A 147 -11.66 -3.88 7.38
C MET A 147 -12.17 -3.25 6.08
N VAL A 148 -12.75 -2.04 6.14
CA VAL A 148 -13.20 -1.33 4.94
C VAL A 148 -12.02 -1.09 3.99
N ILE A 149 -10.84 -0.78 4.51
CA ILE A 149 -9.65 -0.57 3.69
C ILE A 149 -9.17 -1.88 3.05
N ILE A 150 -9.19 -2.99 3.79
CA ILE A 150 -8.90 -4.32 3.24
C ILE A 150 -9.88 -4.67 2.11
N LEU A 151 -11.18 -4.40 2.30
CA LEU A 151 -12.21 -4.61 1.28
C LEU A 151 -11.97 -3.76 0.04
N LEU A 152 -11.65 -2.47 0.22
CA LEU A 152 -11.31 -1.56 -0.88
C LEU A 152 -10.04 -2.03 -1.62
N ALA A 153 -9.04 -2.57 -0.91
CA ALA A 153 -7.85 -3.15 -1.51
C ALA A 153 -8.20 -4.32 -2.44
N GLY A 154 -9.06 -5.23 -1.96
CA GLY A 154 -9.53 -6.37 -2.74
C GLY A 154 -10.38 -5.98 -3.94
N MET A 155 -11.24 -4.96 -3.78
CA MET A 155 -12.02 -4.42 -4.89
C MET A 155 -11.11 -3.84 -5.99
N LEU A 156 -10.07 -3.09 -5.61
CA LEU A 156 -9.08 -2.57 -6.57
C LEU A 156 -8.30 -3.69 -7.25
N PHE A 157 -8.01 -4.77 -6.53
CA PHE A 157 -7.39 -5.97 -7.12
C PHE A 157 -8.28 -6.58 -8.21
N ILE A 158 -9.59 -6.69 -7.97
CA ILE A 158 -10.57 -7.20 -8.96
C ILE A 158 -10.69 -6.28 -10.16
N ILE A 159 -10.67 -4.95 -9.96
CA ILE A 159 -10.67 -4.00 -11.07
C ILE A 159 -9.42 -4.20 -11.94
N GLY A 160 -8.26 -4.47 -11.31
CA GLY A 160 -7.04 -4.87 -12.00
C GLY A 160 -7.23 -6.11 -12.88
N PHE A 161 -7.80 -7.18 -12.30
CA PHE A 161 -8.15 -8.40 -13.04
C PHE A 161 -9.02 -8.10 -14.26
N LEU A 162 -10.10 -7.33 -14.08
CA LEU A 162 -11.05 -7.00 -15.15
C LEU A 162 -10.32 -6.30 -16.29
N THR A 163 -9.41 -5.39 -15.94
CA THR A 163 -8.61 -4.69 -16.93
C THR A 163 -7.68 -5.63 -17.68
N ASP A 164 -6.99 -6.54 -17.00
CA ASP A 164 -6.11 -7.52 -17.64
C ASP A 164 -6.91 -8.43 -18.60
N SER A 165 -8.14 -8.78 -18.24
CA SER A 165 -9.04 -9.60 -19.09
C SER A 165 -9.50 -8.85 -20.34
N ILE A 166 -9.88 -7.57 -20.20
CA ILE A 166 -10.25 -6.71 -21.33
C ILE A 166 -9.06 -6.52 -22.27
N GLN A 167 -7.86 -6.30 -21.72
CA GLN A 167 -6.63 -6.17 -22.51
C GLN A 167 -6.28 -7.45 -23.26
N ALA A 168 -6.47 -8.62 -22.63
CA ALA A 168 -6.27 -9.91 -23.30
C ALA A 168 -7.22 -10.08 -24.49
N PHE A 169 -8.50 -9.70 -24.34
CA PHE A 169 -9.48 -9.75 -25.43
C PHE A 169 -9.11 -8.81 -26.57
N ILE A 170 -8.77 -7.55 -26.26
CA ILE A 170 -8.29 -6.56 -27.23
C ILE A 170 -7.03 -7.06 -27.96
N GLY A 171 -6.13 -7.75 -27.24
CA GLY A 171 -4.89 -8.25 -27.79
C GLY A 171 -5.05 -9.34 -28.85
N VAL A 172 -6.16 -10.10 -28.82
CA VAL A 172 -6.48 -11.07 -29.89
C VAL A 172 -6.74 -10.35 -31.21
N TYR A 173 -7.47 -9.23 -31.18
CA TYR A 173 -7.79 -8.46 -32.39
C TYR A 173 -6.58 -7.64 -32.90
N LEU A 174 -5.79 -7.03 -32.00
CA LEU A 174 -4.63 -6.24 -32.41
C LEU A 174 -3.46 -7.09 -32.93
N ASN A 175 -3.24 -8.30 -32.39
CA ASN A 175 -2.17 -9.17 -32.86
C ASN A 175 -2.39 -9.67 -34.29
N ASN A 176 -3.66 -9.74 -34.75
CA ASN A 176 -4.00 -10.11 -36.12
C ASN A 176 -3.69 -9.01 -37.15
N ALA A 177 -3.67 -7.73 -36.74
CA ALA A 177 -3.40 -6.60 -37.63
C ALA A 177 -1.91 -6.20 -37.67
N SER A 178 -1.22 -6.17 -36.51
CA SER A 178 0.23 -5.93 -36.42
C SER A 178 0.80 -6.51 -35.12
N PRO A 179 1.56 -7.62 -35.18
CA PRO A 179 2.07 -8.30 -33.98
C PRO A 179 3.02 -7.45 -33.12
N THR A 180 3.77 -6.53 -33.72
CA THR A 180 4.77 -5.72 -33.01
C THR A 180 4.16 -4.47 -32.39
N LEU A 181 3.35 -3.72 -33.15
CA LEU A 181 2.67 -2.52 -32.64
C LEU A 181 1.63 -2.87 -31.58
N GLY A 182 0.89 -3.98 -31.75
CA GLY A 182 -0.09 -4.46 -30.77
C GLY A 182 0.54 -4.76 -29.40
N LYS A 183 1.68 -5.46 -29.39
CA LYS A 183 2.40 -5.79 -28.14
C LYS A 183 2.90 -4.54 -27.40
N ILE A 184 3.47 -3.58 -28.11
CA ILE A 184 3.98 -2.33 -27.51
C ILE A 184 2.81 -1.53 -26.93
N PHE A 185 1.72 -1.38 -27.68
CA PHE A 185 0.53 -0.66 -27.25
C PHE A 185 -0.09 -1.28 -25.98
N LEU A 186 -0.27 -2.60 -25.97
CA LEU A 186 -0.81 -3.31 -24.80
C LEU A 186 0.07 -3.19 -23.57
N SER A 187 1.39 -3.24 -23.74
CA SER A 187 2.34 -3.07 -22.63
C SER A 187 2.26 -1.67 -22.02
N ILE A 188 2.21 -0.62 -22.85
CA ILE A 188 2.02 0.76 -22.40
C ILE A 188 0.67 0.93 -21.70
N LEU A 189 -0.39 0.36 -22.26
CA LEU A 189 -1.73 0.41 -21.68
C LEU A 189 -1.76 -0.30 -20.31
N ASN A 190 -1.17 -1.49 -20.19
CA ASN A 190 -1.06 -2.20 -18.92
C ASN A 190 -0.35 -1.36 -17.86
N GLN A 191 0.77 -0.74 -18.26
CA GLN A 191 1.55 0.11 -17.38
C GLN A 191 0.80 1.36 -16.95
N LEU A 192 0.08 2.02 -17.86
CA LEU A 192 -0.77 3.17 -17.53
C LEU A 192 -1.89 2.77 -16.57
N VAL A 193 -2.58 1.67 -16.82
CA VAL A 193 -3.62 1.19 -15.91
C VAL A 193 -3.05 0.84 -14.54
N PHE A 194 -1.88 0.19 -14.48
CA PHE A 194 -1.18 -0.09 -13.22
C PHE A 194 -0.97 1.20 -12.43
N VAL A 195 -0.42 2.25 -13.06
CA VAL A 195 -0.18 3.55 -12.42
C VAL A 195 -1.47 4.18 -11.94
N VAL A 196 -2.55 4.10 -12.72
CA VAL A 196 -3.87 4.63 -12.34
C VAL A 196 -4.43 3.90 -11.11
N ILE A 197 -4.43 2.56 -11.12
CA ILE A 197 -4.92 1.75 -10.00
C ILE A 197 -4.12 2.05 -8.73
N VAL A 198 -2.79 2.09 -8.83
CA VAL A 198 -1.91 2.39 -7.69
C VAL A 198 -2.12 3.82 -7.20
N THR A 199 -2.34 4.78 -8.10
CA THR A 199 -2.66 6.17 -7.75
C THR A 199 -3.98 6.28 -6.99
N ILE A 200 -5.02 5.58 -7.45
CA ILE A 200 -6.31 5.49 -6.77
C ILE A 200 -6.11 4.86 -5.38
N TRP A 201 -5.34 3.77 -5.30
CA TRP A 201 -5.05 3.08 -4.05
C TRP A 201 -4.41 4.01 -3.02
N PHE A 202 -3.31 4.69 -3.38
CA PHE A 202 -2.66 5.63 -2.46
C PHE A 202 -3.53 6.82 -2.11
N THR A 203 -4.34 7.32 -3.05
CA THR A 203 -5.31 8.39 -2.78
C THR A 203 -6.32 7.98 -1.71
N VAL A 204 -6.86 6.76 -1.83
CA VAL A 204 -7.79 6.17 -0.86
C VAL A 204 -7.11 6.01 0.50
N LEU A 205 -5.87 5.50 0.53
CA LEU A 205 -5.10 5.36 1.78
C LEU A 205 -4.89 6.71 2.45
N PHE A 206 -4.42 7.73 1.72
CA PHE A 206 -4.21 9.06 2.29
C PHE A 206 -5.52 9.68 2.81
N ARG A 207 -6.65 9.45 2.15
CA ARG A 207 -7.90 10.06 2.58
C ARG A 207 -8.58 9.33 3.74
N PHE A 208 -8.53 8.01 3.76
CA PHE A 208 -9.41 7.19 4.61
C PHE A 208 -8.68 6.38 5.68
N LEU A 209 -7.35 6.17 5.57
CA LEU A 209 -6.62 5.35 6.54
C LEU A 209 -6.45 6.04 7.90
N THR A 210 -6.24 7.36 7.90
CA THR A 210 -5.82 8.09 9.09
C THR A 210 -6.99 8.83 9.75
N ASN A 211 -6.70 9.47 10.88
CA ASN A 211 -7.66 10.33 11.56
C ASN A 211 -7.69 11.76 10.99
N GLY A 212 -6.85 12.07 10.02
CA GLY A 212 -6.84 13.33 9.29
C GLY A 212 -7.51 13.19 7.93
N ARG A 213 -8.34 14.17 7.55
CA ARG A 213 -8.99 14.20 6.24
C ARG A 213 -8.38 15.29 5.36
N PRO A 214 -7.39 14.96 4.50
CA PRO A 214 -6.94 15.88 3.47
C PRO A 214 -8.05 16.14 2.45
N THR A 215 -7.96 17.26 1.74
CA THR A 215 -8.87 17.54 0.61
C THR A 215 -8.69 16.51 -0.51
N TRP A 216 -9.72 16.30 -1.35
CA TRP A 216 -9.62 15.38 -2.49
C TRP A 216 -8.46 15.72 -3.41
N ILE A 217 -8.27 17.01 -3.69
CA ILE A 217 -7.23 17.48 -4.61
C ILE A 217 -5.84 17.21 -4.04
N THR A 218 -5.63 17.43 -2.74
CA THR A 218 -4.32 17.15 -2.11
C THR A 218 -4.05 15.65 -2.01
N ALA A 219 -5.07 14.84 -1.69
CA ALA A 219 -4.97 13.39 -1.67
C ALA A 219 -4.63 12.80 -3.05
N VAL A 220 -5.30 13.25 -4.13
CA VAL A 220 -5.05 12.77 -5.51
C VAL A 220 -3.65 13.15 -5.98
N ARG A 221 -3.19 14.37 -5.71
CA ARG A 221 -1.84 14.81 -6.09
C ARG A 221 -0.75 14.05 -5.33
N GLY A 222 -0.98 13.77 -4.05
CA GLY A 222 -0.12 12.88 -3.28
C GLY A 222 -0.12 11.47 -3.84
N GLY A 223 -1.31 10.90 -4.09
CA GLY A 223 -1.47 9.56 -4.66
C GLY A 223 -0.79 9.41 -6.01
N LEU A 224 -0.86 10.44 -6.87
CA LEU A 224 -0.19 10.45 -8.18
C LEU A 224 1.33 10.43 -8.02
N LEU A 225 1.89 11.31 -7.17
CA LEU A 225 3.32 11.32 -6.88
C LEU A 225 3.77 9.96 -6.35
N THR A 226 3.09 9.43 -5.34
CA THR A 226 3.40 8.14 -4.74
C THR A 226 3.24 6.98 -5.72
N GLY A 227 2.23 7.01 -6.59
CA GLY A 227 2.01 5.98 -7.61
C GLY A 227 3.12 5.94 -8.66
N VAL A 228 3.61 7.11 -9.09
CA VAL A 228 4.77 7.22 -9.98
C VAL A 228 6.03 6.72 -9.28
N LEU A 229 6.30 7.17 -8.05
CA LEU A 229 7.46 6.72 -7.28
C LEU A 229 7.41 5.21 -7.01
N PHE A 230 6.24 4.66 -6.68
CA PHE A 230 6.05 3.23 -6.45
C PHE A 230 6.30 2.42 -7.72
N THR A 231 5.90 2.96 -8.87
CA THR A 231 6.13 2.33 -10.16
C THR A 231 7.61 2.28 -10.51
N VAL A 232 8.32 3.40 -10.36
CA VAL A 232 9.78 3.46 -10.52
C VAL A 232 10.46 2.52 -9.52
N GLY A 233 10.00 2.56 -8.27
CA GLY A 233 10.46 1.74 -7.17
C GLY A 233 10.34 0.24 -7.43
N LYS A 234 9.20 -0.21 -7.97
CA LYS A 234 8.97 -1.59 -8.39
C LYS A 234 10.03 -2.05 -9.38
N TYR A 235 10.38 -1.23 -10.38
CA TYR A 235 11.42 -1.58 -11.35
C TYR A 235 12.81 -1.64 -10.71
N ILE A 236 13.13 -0.68 -9.84
CA ILE A 236 14.41 -0.68 -9.09
C ILE A 236 14.52 -1.97 -8.28
N LEU A 237 13.49 -2.33 -7.51
CA LEU A 237 13.49 -3.54 -6.69
C LEU A 237 13.57 -4.81 -7.55
N ARG A 238 12.85 -4.86 -8.67
CA ARG A 238 12.88 -6.01 -9.58
C ARG A 238 14.29 -6.27 -10.14
N ILE A 239 15.10 -5.23 -10.33
CA ILE A 239 16.48 -5.34 -10.81
C ILE A 239 17.45 -5.59 -9.65
N MET A 240 17.31 -4.84 -8.55
CA MET A 240 18.27 -4.84 -7.44
C MET A 240 18.16 -6.08 -6.55
N LEU A 241 16.95 -6.57 -6.27
CA LEU A 241 16.75 -7.69 -5.35
C LEU A 241 17.44 -8.97 -5.83
N PRO A 242 17.30 -9.40 -7.10
CA PRO A 242 18.03 -10.57 -7.59
C PRO A 242 19.54 -10.38 -7.62
N LEU A 243 20.02 -9.17 -7.97
CA LEU A 243 21.45 -8.85 -8.06
C LEU A 243 22.16 -8.79 -6.71
N SER A 244 21.41 -8.56 -5.62
CA SER A 244 21.97 -8.37 -4.28
C SER A 244 22.53 -9.64 -3.63
N GLY A 245 22.27 -10.83 -4.20
CA GLY A 245 22.72 -12.10 -3.61
C GLY A 245 22.09 -12.43 -2.26
N ILE A 246 21.03 -11.71 -1.85
CA ILE A 246 20.36 -11.90 -0.55
C ILE A 246 19.92 -13.36 -0.33
N GLY A 247 19.45 -14.04 -1.38
CA GLY A 247 19.10 -15.46 -1.31
C GLY A 247 20.26 -16.36 -0.88
N ASN A 248 21.48 -16.06 -1.34
CA ASN A 248 22.68 -16.83 -0.98
C ASN A 248 23.15 -16.51 0.45
N ILE A 249 23.05 -15.25 0.88
CA ILE A 249 23.49 -14.81 2.21
C ILE A 249 22.56 -15.32 3.31
N TYR A 250 21.24 -15.23 3.09
CA TYR A 250 20.22 -15.58 4.08
C TYR A 250 19.66 -17.01 3.91
N GLY A 251 20.12 -17.75 2.90
CA GLY A 251 19.77 -19.15 2.65
C GLY A 251 18.26 -19.38 2.61
N ALA A 252 17.78 -20.39 3.34
CA ALA A 252 16.35 -20.76 3.39
C ALA A 252 15.41 -19.62 3.87
N SER A 253 15.94 -18.57 4.49
CA SER A 253 15.17 -17.40 4.92
C SER A 253 15.19 -16.23 3.91
N GLY A 254 15.90 -16.38 2.79
CA GLY A 254 16.08 -15.35 1.76
C GLY A 254 14.75 -14.76 1.27
N SER A 255 13.79 -15.62 0.92
CA SER A 255 12.43 -15.21 0.52
C SER A 255 11.73 -14.28 1.53
N ILE A 256 11.84 -14.53 2.85
CA ILE A 256 11.20 -13.68 3.87
C ILE A 256 11.88 -12.31 3.90
N VAL A 257 13.21 -12.31 3.84
CA VAL A 257 14.01 -11.07 3.84
C VAL A 257 13.70 -10.23 2.61
N LEU A 258 13.55 -10.86 1.43
CA LEU A 258 13.17 -10.19 0.19
C LEU A 258 11.77 -9.57 0.28
N ILE A 259 10.78 -10.28 0.83
CA ILE A 259 9.44 -9.73 1.10
C ILE A 259 9.53 -8.54 2.04
N MET A 260 10.27 -8.67 3.15
CA MET A 260 10.43 -7.58 4.12
C MET A 260 11.10 -6.36 3.50
N LEU A 261 12.14 -6.54 2.67
CA LEU A 261 12.83 -5.46 1.99
C LEU A 261 11.93 -4.77 0.94
N PHE A 262 11.16 -5.55 0.20
CA PHE A 262 10.16 -5.04 -0.73
C PHE A 262 9.11 -4.17 0.00
N VAL A 263 8.55 -4.69 1.09
CA VAL A 263 7.54 -3.95 1.87
C VAL A 263 8.16 -2.74 2.55
N PHE A 264 9.39 -2.85 3.04
CA PHE A 264 10.13 -1.74 3.64
C PHE A 264 10.27 -0.58 2.66
N TYR A 265 10.76 -0.86 1.45
CA TYR A 265 10.92 0.16 0.41
C TYR A 265 9.57 0.73 -0.06
N SER A 266 8.56 -0.13 -0.22
CA SER A 266 7.19 0.30 -0.55
C SER A 266 6.60 1.24 0.52
N SER A 267 6.83 0.92 1.78
CA SER A 267 6.40 1.74 2.93
C SER A 267 7.15 3.07 2.97
N PHE A 268 8.43 3.07 2.62
CA PHE A 268 9.24 4.28 2.52
C PHE A 268 8.67 5.28 1.51
N ILE A 269 8.32 4.79 0.31
CA ILE A 269 7.65 5.58 -0.73
C ILE A 269 6.28 6.08 -0.25
N PHE A 270 5.51 5.21 0.39
CA PHE A 270 4.19 5.55 0.92
C PHE A 270 4.25 6.69 1.95
N TYR A 271 5.14 6.58 2.95
CA TYR A 271 5.30 7.57 3.99
C TYR A 271 5.89 8.89 3.48
N PHE A 272 6.79 8.84 2.49
CA PHE A 272 7.23 10.04 1.78
C PHE A 272 6.06 10.74 1.07
N GLY A 273 5.17 9.96 0.42
CA GLY A 273 3.91 10.45 -0.13
C GLY A 273 3.02 11.13 0.89
N ALA A 274 2.89 10.56 2.08
CA ALA A 274 2.14 11.16 3.18
C ALA A 274 2.73 12.52 3.62
N CYS A 275 4.06 12.64 3.69
CA CYS A 275 4.73 13.91 3.94
C CYS A 275 4.41 14.96 2.86
N TYR A 276 4.40 14.55 1.59
CA TYR A 276 4.06 15.44 0.48
C TYR A 276 2.61 15.93 0.57
N VAL A 277 1.66 15.07 0.94
CA VAL A 277 0.26 15.46 1.18
C VAL A 277 0.16 16.51 2.29
N LYS A 278 0.93 16.37 3.39
CA LYS A 278 0.95 17.34 4.49
C LYS A 278 1.46 18.70 4.00
N VAL A 279 2.64 18.74 3.39
CA VAL A 279 3.24 19.96 2.86
C VAL A 279 2.34 20.66 1.84
N LEU A 280 1.66 19.89 0.98
CA LEU A 280 0.74 20.45 0.00
C LEU A 280 -0.53 21.02 0.64
N SER A 281 -1.00 20.41 1.73
CA SER A 281 -2.17 20.87 2.49
C SER A 281 -1.87 22.16 3.25
N ASP A 282 -0.70 22.23 3.88
CA ASP A 282 -0.21 23.40 4.62
C ASP A 282 0.04 24.58 3.67
N ALA A 283 0.71 24.34 2.52
CA ALA A 283 1.00 25.38 1.52
C ALA A 283 -0.25 25.95 0.81
N ARG A 284 -1.41 25.29 0.92
CA ARG A 284 -2.68 25.72 0.31
C ARG A 284 -3.62 26.38 1.30
N ASN A 285 -3.20 26.61 2.56
CA ASN A 285 -4.08 27.04 3.65
C ASN A 285 -5.31 26.14 3.82
N THR A 286 -5.19 24.85 3.45
CA THR A 286 -6.23 23.84 3.60
C THR A 286 -5.69 22.74 4.53
N PRO A 287 -5.55 23.02 5.83
CA PRO A 287 -4.93 22.08 6.77
C PRO A 287 -5.72 20.77 6.83
N ILE A 288 -5.00 19.68 7.08
CA ILE A 288 -5.61 18.36 7.27
C ILE A 288 -6.51 18.43 8.51
N ARG A 289 -7.82 18.19 8.31
CA ARG A 289 -8.79 18.32 9.40
C ARG A 289 -8.87 17.01 10.19
N PRO A 290 -8.65 17.03 11.52
CA PRO A 290 -8.84 15.84 12.34
C PRO A 290 -10.34 15.46 12.40
N ILE A 291 -10.62 14.17 12.48
CA ILE A 291 -11.98 13.66 12.73
C ILE A 291 -12.44 13.93 14.17
N LYS A 292 -13.74 13.76 14.43
CA LYS A 292 -14.28 13.81 15.81
C LYS A 292 -13.49 12.87 16.73
N GLY A 293 -12.93 13.41 17.81
CA GLY A 293 -12.12 12.67 18.80
C GLY A 293 -10.60 12.71 18.57
N ALA A 294 -10.15 13.30 17.46
CA ALA A 294 -8.74 13.58 17.18
C ALA A 294 -8.43 15.08 17.29
N PHE A 295 -7.16 15.43 17.52
CA PHE A 295 -6.67 16.80 17.62
C PHE A 295 -5.27 16.91 17.03
N ASN A 296 -4.92 18.10 16.55
CA ASN A 296 -3.57 18.38 16.09
C ASN A 296 -2.67 18.68 17.31
N TYR A 297 -1.44 18.19 17.29
CA TYR A 297 -0.45 18.49 18.30
C TYR A 297 0.83 19.01 17.64
N GLU A 298 1.67 19.69 18.43
CA GLU A 298 2.97 20.17 18.01
C GLU A 298 4.00 19.76 19.08
N ILE A 299 5.13 19.20 18.66
CA ILE A 299 6.23 18.87 19.57
C ILE A 299 7.15 20.09 19.62
N LYS A 300 7.31 20.67 20.82
CA LYS A 300 8.24 21.78 21.07
C LYS A 300 9.31 21.32 22.05
N GLU A 301 10.57 21.56 21.69
CA GLU A 301 11.69 21.38 22.61
C GLU A 301 11.64 22.51 23.64
N ILE A 302 11.59 22.17 24.92
CA ILE A 302 11.63 23.13 26.03
C ILE A 302 13.04 23.02 26.62
N LEU A 303 13.85 24.06 26.40
CA LEU A 303 15.17 24.16 27.03
C LEU A 303 14.95 24.26 28.54
N LYS A 304 15.57 23.35 29.28
CA LYS A 304 15.55 23.37 30.74
C LYS A 304 16.48 24.51 31.19
N ASN A 305 15.90 25.55 31.82
CA ASN A 305 16.67 26.59 32.52
C ASN A 305 17.40 26.02 33.73
#